data_AF-F9RSY8-F1
#
_entry.id   AF-F9RSY8-F1
#
_cell.length_a   1.000
_cell.length_b   1.000
_cell.length_c   1.000
_cell.angle_alpha   90.00
_cell.angle_beta   90.00
_cell.angle_gamma   90.00
#
_symmetry.space_group_name_H-M   'P 1'
#
loop_
_entity.id
_entity.type
_entity.pdbx_description
1 polymer ?
#
loop_
_entity_poly.entity_id
_entity_poly.type
_entity_poly.pdbx_seq_one_letter_code
_entity_poly.pdbx_strand_id
1 'polypeptide(L)'
;PFLARNINEEDDKRKSEKVRQWVVKLPPETLSNLLTALSQKQYNTRFDGEGRPIRAATDNQNQAAAIVKIMQWLATDVSESDETNQRQWKEALIAMADLPKYSKDYSAEWDGYKKQWFELAEFIKATEDLEVIRRFNQYSNQLCANMVLTKQKLYTVTGIIGGVEQYEYSAYPTRCVPNASLGKGTLAIVSRKTDLPENHWRLEKTNEVIISWSLDEITF
;
A
#
# COMPACT_ATOMS: atom_id res chain seq x y z
N PRO A 1 -10.64 8.75 13.31
CA PRO A 1 -11.61 9.86 13.10
C PRO A 1 -11.05 11.30 13.21
N PHE A 2 -10.47 11.70 14.34
CA PHE A 2 -10.03 13.10 14.57
C PHE A 2 -8.93 13.55 13.58
N LEU A 3 -7.89 12.71 13.39
CA LEU A 3 -6.80 12.98 12.45
C LEU A 3 -7.34 13.16 11.02
N ALA A 4 -8.22 12.25 10.60
CA ALA A 4 -8.84 12.28 9.28
C ALA A 4 -9.60 13.59 9.02
N ARG A 5 -10.38 14.07 10.00
CA ARG A 5 -11.06 15.37 9.90
C ARG A 5 -10.10 16.53 9.67
N ASN A 6 -8.96 16.56 10.37
CA ASN A 6 -7.97 17.63 10.19
C ASN A 6 -7.26 17.56 8.83
N ILE A 7 -7.03 16.37 8.29
CA ILE A 7 -6.43 16.15 6.97
C ILE A 7 -7.41 16.55 5.85
N ASN A 8 -8.68 16.21 6.02
CA ASN A 8 -9.74 16.47 5.05
C ASN A 8 -10.34 17.87 5.17
N GLU A 9 -9.89 18.70 6.11
CA GLU A 9 -10.31 20.09 6.25
C GLU A 9 -9.92 20.90 5.00
N GLU A 10 -10.91 21.46 4.31
CA GLU A 10 -10.73 22.25 3.08
C GLU A 10 -11.23 23.69 3.22
N ASP A 11 -12.05 23.98 4.25
CA ASP A 11 -12.63 25.30 4.48
C ASP A 11 -11.54 26.35 4.80
N ASP A 12 -10.44 25.94 5.42
CA ASP A 12 -9.24 26.76 5.62
C ASP A 12 -8.08 26.27 4.76
N LYS A 13 -7.96 26.86 3.56
CA LYS A 13 -6.86 26.57 2.62
C LYS A 13 -5.47 26.76 3.24
N ARG A 14 -5.29 27.73 4.15
CA ARG A 14 -3.98 27.97 4.79
C ARG A 14 -3.66 26.84 5.76
N LYS A 15 -4.65 26.38 6.54
CA LYS A 15 -4.48 25.22 7.42
C LYS A 15 -4.22 23.95 6.62
N SER A 16 -4.98 23.72 5.55
CA SER A 16 -4.83 22.55 4.68
C SER A 16 -3.41 22.50 4.06
N GLU A 17 -2.91 23.64 3.55
CA GLU A 17 -1.56 23.72 3.00
C GLU A 17 -0.47 23.50 4.06
N LYS A 18 -0.65 24.02 5.29
CA LYS A 18 0.29 23.73 6.39
C LYS A 18 0.32 22.25 6.75
N VAL A 19 -0.84 21.58 6.79
CA VAL A 19 -0.91 20.14 7.04
C VAL A 19 -0.22 19.39 5.91
N ARG A 20 -0.47 19.75 4.64
CA ARG A 20 0.22 19.16 3.48
C ARG A 20 1.74 19.25 3.62
N GLN A 21 2.27 20.46 3.86
CA GLN A 21 3.72 20.70 4.00
C GLN A 21 4.35 19.91 5.14
N TRP A 22 3.60 19.67 6.22
CA TRP A 22 4.05 18.83 7.32
C TRP A 22 4.05 17.35 6.93
N VAL A 23 2.95 16.86 6.32
CA VAL A 23 2.79 15.45 5.93
C VAL A 23 3.87 15.00 4.95
N VAL A 24 4.13 15.77 3.89
CA VAL A 24 5.13 15.37 2.87
C VAL A 24 6.55 15.30 3.45
N LYS A 25 6.82 16.03 4.54
CA LYS A 25 8.12 16.03 5.23
C LYS A 25 8.21 15.05 6.39
N LEU A 26 7.19 14.24 6.64
CA LEU A 26 7.22 13.27 7.75
C LEU A 26 8.29 12.20 7.52
N PRO A 27 9.12 11.89 8.55
CA PRO A 27 9.93 10.69 8.51
C PRO A 27 9.05 9.44 8.30
N PRO A 28 9.55 8.40 7.61
CA PRO A 28 8.79 7.19 7.32
C PRO A 28 8.10 6.56 8.55
N GLU A 29 8.75 6.54 9.71
CA GLU A 29 8.21 6.00 10.96
C GLU A 29 7.07 6.85 11.54
N THR A 30 7.07 8.16 11.28
CA THR A 30 5.97 9.02 11.71
C THR A 30 4.80 8.90 10.75
N LEU A 31 5.09 8.80 9.45
CA LEU A 31 4.09 8.53 8.42
C LEU A 31 3.43 7.15 8.65
N SER A 32 4.20 6.12 9.03
CA SER A 32 3.67 4.79 9.34
C SER A 32 2.65 4.85 10.49
N ASN A 33 3.02 5.50 11.61
CA ASN A 33 2.11 5.68 12.75
C ASN A 33 0.82 6.42 12.36
N LEU A 34 0.93 7.44 11.50
CA LEU A 34 -0.24 8.16 11.00
C LEU A 34 -1.14 7.24 10.15
N LEU A 35 -0.57 6.47 9.24
CA LEU A 35 -1.31 5.52 8.41
C LEU A 35 -1.97 4.42 9.24
N THR A 36 -1.26 3.82 10.20
CA THR A 36 -1.80 2.84 11.15
C THR A 36 -2.97 3.40 11.95
N ALA A 37 -2.85 4.64 12.45
CA ALA A 37 -3.94 5.30 13.18
C ALA A 37 -5.15 5.60 12.28
N LEU A 38 -4.92 5.91 10.99
CA LEU A 38 -5.99 6.16 10.03
C LEU A 38 -6.66 4.88 9.53
N SER A 39 -5.94 3.76 9.39
CA SER A 39 -6.49 2.47 8.96
C SER A 39 -7.19 1.69 10.09
N GLN A 40 -7.21 2.22 11.31
CA GLN A 40 -7.93 1.60 12.41
C GLN A 40 -9.45 1.70 12.20
N LYS A 41 -10.08 0.56 11.91
CA LYS A 41 -11.52 0.44 11.69
C LYS A 41 -12.32 0.83 12.94
N GLN A 42 -13.31 1.68 12.73
CA GLN A 42 -14.31 2.04 13.72
C GLN A 42 -15.49 1.07 13.64
N TYR A 43 -16.01 0.71 14.80
CA TYR A 43 -17.15 -0.20 14.94
C TYR A 43 -18.36 0.46 15.60
N ASN A 44 -18.14 1.50 16.39
CA ASN A 44 -19.16 2.13 17.22
C ASN A 44 -19.56 3.49 16.66
N THR A 45 -20.85 3.81 16.75
CA THR A 45 -21.35 5.19 16.56
C THR A 45 -20.83 6.06 17.70
N ARG A 46 -20.27 7.22 17.36
CA ARG A 46 -19.90 8.25 18.34
C ARG A 46 -20.82 9.47 18.19
N PHE A 47 -20.70 10.43 19.08
CA PHE A 47 -21.42 11.71 18.98
C PHE A 47 -20.44 12.85 18.72
N ASP A 48 -20.85 13.85 17.96
CA ASP A 48 -20.08 15.08 17.77
C ASP A 48 -20.28 16.09 18.92
N GLY A 49 -19.64 17.26 18.82
CA GLY A 49 -19.75 18.32 19.83
C GLY A 49 -21.15 18.93 19.96
N GLU A 50 -22.05 18.66 19.01
CA GLU A 50 -23.45 19.09 19.03
C GLU A 50 -24.39 17.94 19.45
N GLY A 51 -23.83 16.79 19.85
CA GLY A 51 -24.60 15.61 20.27
C GLY A 51 -25.23 14.85 19.10
N ARG A 52 -24.80 15.07 17.85
CA ARG A 52 -25.31 14.33 16.69
C ARG A 52 -24.56 13.02 16.50
N PRO A 53 -25.25 11.91 16.20
CA PRO A 53 -24.60 10.62 15.99
C PRO A 53 -23.82 10.59 14.68
N ILE A 54 -22.56 10.18 14.75
CA ILE A 54 -21.68 9.87 13.61
C ILE A 54 -21.51 8.36 13.57
N ARG A 55 -22.02 7.75 12.50
CA ARG A 55 -21.91 6.30 12.27
C ARG A 55 -20.46 5.91 12.03
N ALA A 56 -20.07 4.73 12.51
CA ALA A 56 -18.74 4.17 12.28
C ALA A 56 -18.36 4.11 10.79
N ALA A 57 -19.32 3.82 9.90
CA ALA A 57 -19.12 3.82 8.45
C ALA A 57 -18.67 5.21 7.92
N THR A 58 -19.27 6.29 8.42
CA THR A 58 -18.90 7.66 8.05
C THR A 58 -17.49 8.01 8.51
N ASP A 59 -17.10 7.58 9.72
CA ASP A 59 -15.73 7.77 10.20
C ASP A 59 -14.72 6.96 9.36
N ASN A 60 -15.04 5.71 9.02
CA ASN A 60 -14.19 4.86 8.18
C ASN A 60 -14.02 5.45 6.77
N GLN A 61 -15.09 5.96 6.15
CA GLN A 61 -15.03 6.68 4.87
C GLN A 61 -14.14 7.92 4.96
N ASN A 62 -14.30 8.72 6.01
CA ASN A 62 -13.47 9.91 6.22
C ASN A 62 -11.99 9.54 6.43
N GLN A 63 -11.72 8.45 7.16
CA GLN A 63 -10.38 7.90 7.34
C GLN A 63 -9.75 7.42 6.02
N ALA A 64 -10.51 6.70 5.21
CA ALA A 64 -10.08 6.24 3.89
C ALA A 64 -9.76 7.43 2.95
N ALA A 65 -10.62 8.45 2.93
CA ALA A 65 -10.38 9.67 2.19
C ALA A 65 -9.10 10.39 2.65
N ALA A 66 -8.82 10.41 3.96
CA ALA A 66 -7.60 11.00 4.49
C ALA A 66 -6.33 10.23 4.09
N ILE A 67 -6.37 8.90 4.08
CA ILE A 67 -5.26 8.07 3.56
C ILE A 67 -4.99 8.41 2.09
N VAL A 68 -6.04 8.44 1.27
CA VAL A 68 -5.93 8.78 -0.16
C VAL A 68 -5.41 10.21 -0.36
N LYS A 69 -5.80 11.16 0.49
CA LYS A 69 -5.31 12.54 0.45
C LYS A 69 -3.83 12.65 0.82
N ILE A 70 -3.35 11.87 1.79
CA ILE A 70 -1.92 11.74 2.08
C ILE A 70 -1.17 11.18 0.87
N MET A 71 -1.69 10.11 0.27
CA MET A 71 -1.08 9.52 -0.93
C MET A 71 -1.03 10.53 -2.08
N GLN A 72 -2.10 11.30 -2.29
CA GLN A 72 -2.10 12.40 -3.26
C GLN A 72 -0.98 13.39 -2.98
N TRP A 73 -0.88 13.87 -1.74
CA TRP A 73 0.12 14.87 -1.37
C TRP A 73 1.54 14.39 -1.62
N LEU A 74 1.86 13.13 -1.28
CA LEU A 74 3.16 12.53 -1.57
C LEU A 74 3.38 12.35 -3.08
N ALA A 75 2.37 11.86 -3.80
CA ALA A 75 2.47 11.57 -5.23
C ALA A 75 2.59 12.84 -6.09
N THR A 76 2.06 13.98 -5.64
CA THR A 76 2.12 15.24 -6.37
C THR A 76 3.09 16.25 -5.75
N ASP A 77 3.95 15.82 -4.81
CA ASP A 77 4.95 16.71 -4.23
C ASP A 77 6.12 16.92 -5.20
N VAL A 78 6.08 18.05 -5.92
CA VAL A 78 7.12 18.49 -6.85
C VAL A 78 8.35 19.08 -6.17
N SER A 79 8.36 19.21 -4.83
CA SER A 79 9.53 19.71 -4.10
C SER A 79 10.62 18.65 -3.90
N GLU A 80 10.26 17.38 -4.08
CA GLU A 80 11.14 16.23 -4.01
C GLU A 80 11.08 15.44 -5.34
N SER A 81 12.02 14.52 -5.54
CA SER A 81 11.97 13.62 -6.70
C SER A 81 10.91 12.52 -6.49
N ASP A 82 10.37 11.98 -7.59
CA ASP A 82 9.48 10.81 -7.53
C ASP A 82 10.13 9.65 -6.77
N GLU A 83 11.43 9.42 -6.95
CA GLU A 83 12.18 8.38 -6.24
C GLU A 83 12.20 8.61 -4.73
N THR A 84 12.36 9.86 -4.27
CA THR A 84 12.30 10.24 -2.86
C THR A 84 10.92 9.93 -2.29
N ASN A 85 9.86 10.36 -2.97
CA ASN A 85 8.47 10.17 -2.52
C ASN A 85 8.11 8.68 -2.46
N GLN A 86 8.48 7.92 -3.50
CA GLN A 86 8.29 6.46 -3.55
C GLN A 86 9.09 5.75 -2.46
N ARG A 87 10.30 6.24 -2.14
CA ARG A 87 11.12 5.69 -1.06
C ARG A 87 10.48 5.93 0.30
N GLN A 88 10.02 7.15 0.58
CA GLN A 88 9.34 7.50 1.83
C GLN A 88 8.07 6.66 2.02
N TRP A 89 7.25 6.51 0.97
CA TRP A 89 6.07 5.65 1.00
C TRP A 89 6.44 4.18 1.30
N LYS A 90 7.45 3.64 0.60
CA LYS A 90 7.93 2.28 0.82
C LYS A 90 8.45 2.06 2.24
N GLU A 91 9.31 2.94 2.73
CA GLU A 91 9.85 2.84 4.08
C GLU A 91 8.75 2.99 5.14
N ALA A 92 7.72 3.81 4.91
CA ALA A 92 6.58 3.93 5.82
C ALA A 92 5.76 2.63 5.89
N LEU A 93 5.47 2.00 4.76
CA LEU A 93 4.77 0.70 4.74
C LEU A 93 5.60 -0.42 5.37
N ILE A 94 6.93 -0.43 5.18
CA ILE A 94 7.82 -1.37 5.88
C ILE A 94 7.79 -1.11 7.39
N ALA A 95 7.82 0.15 7.81
CA ALA A 95 7.75 0.52 9.23
C ALA A 95 6.40 0.15 9.88
N MET A 96 5.29 0.17 9.13
CA MET A 96 3.99 -0.32 9.62
C MET A 96 4.02 -1.83 9.93
N ALA A 97 4.87 -2.62 9.27
CA ALA A 97 4.97 -4.06 9.50
C ALA A 97 5.66 -4.43 10.83
N ASP A 98 6.21 -3.44 11.55
CA ASP A 98 6.86 -3.59 12.87
C ASP A 98 7.87 -4.74 12.94
N LEU A 99 8.68 -4.88 11.88
CA LEU A 99 9.68 -5.93 11.77
C LEU A 99 10.80 -5.75 12.81
N PRO A 100 11.44 -6.83 13.29
CA PRO A 100 12.54 -6.74 14.25
C PRO A 100 13.68 -5.87 13.71
N LYS A 101 14.00 -4.77 14.41
CA LYS A 101 14.98 -3.75 13.98
C LYS A 101 16.41 -4.28 13.75
N TYR A 102 16.73 -5.47 14.24
CA TYR A 102 18.06 -6.07 14.17
C TYR A 102 18.21 -7.13 13.06
N SER A 103 17.13 -7.51 12.38
CA SER A 103 17.21 -8.43 11.23
C SER A 103 17.13 -7.64 9.92
N LYS A 104 18.25 -7.56 9.19
CA LYS A 104 18.25 -7.07 7.79
C LYS A 104 17.80 -8.17 6.83
N ASP A 105 16.56 -8.63 7.01
CA ASP A 105 15.94 -9.55 6.08
C ASP A 105 15.14 -8.75 5.04
N TYR A 106 15.76 -8.53 3.88
CA TYR A 106 15.12 -7.83 2.78
C TYR A 106 13.86 -8.53 2.26
N SER A 107 13.78 -9.87 2.35
CA SER A 107 12.60 -10.60 1.94
C SER A 107 11.44 -10.30 2.89
N ALA A 108 11.71 -10.27 4.20
CA ALA A 108 10.74 -9.88 5.20
C ALA A 108 10.29 -8.42 5.03
N GLU A 109 11.19 -7.50 4.68
CA GLU A 109 10.83 -6.11 4.38
C GLU A 109 9.87 -6.00 3.18
N TRP A 110 10.13 -6.73 2.09
CA TRP A 110 9.27 -6.67 0.90
C TRP A 110 7.92 -7.33 1.12
N ASP A 111 7.88 -8.42 1.88
CA ASP A 111 6.63 -9.05 2.30
C ASP A 111 5.84 -8.14 3.25
N GLY A 112 6.52 -7.49 4.20
CA GLY A 112 5.94 -6.46 5.08
C GLY A 112 5.34 -5.32 4.28
N TYR A 113 6.09 -4.73 3.35
CA TYR A 113 5.59 -3.71 2.43
C TYR A 113 4.31 -4.14 1.71
N LYS A 114 4.31 -5.32 1.10
CA LYS A 114 3.14 -5.90 0.40
C LYS A 114 1.96 -6.04 1.36
N LYS A 115 2.17 -6.70 2.49
CA LYS A 115 1.12 -6.97 3.48
C LYS A 115 0.47 -5.68 3.98
N GLN A 116 1.28 -4.67 4.29
CA GLN A 116 0.76 -3.38 4.78
C GLN A 116 0.01 -2.60 3.69
N TRP A 117 0.46 -2.68 2.42
CA TRP A 117 -0.35 -2.16 1.32
C TRP A 117 -1.69 -2.91 1.19
N PHE A 118 -1.72 -4.23 1.36
CA PHE A 118 -2.94 -5.05 1.31
C PHE A 118 -3.91 -4.68 2.43
N GLU A 119 -3.42 -4.45 3.65
CA GLU A 119 -4.22 -4.00 4.79
C GLU A 119 -4.86 -2.62 4.53
N LEU A 120 -4.10 -1.68 3.95
CA LEU A 120 -4.67 -0.40 3.51
C LEU A 120 -5.70 -0.60 2.40
N ALA A 121 -5.40 -1.43 1.40
CA ALA A 121 -6.30 -1.71 0.29
C ALA A 121 -7.63 -2.32 0.77
N GLU A 122 -7.58 -3.29 1.68
CA GLU A 122 -8.77 -3.89 2.29
C GLU A 122 -9.61 -2.85 3.03
N PHE A 123 -8.95 -1.99 3.81
CA PHE A 123 -9.60 -0.90 4.53
C PHE A 123 -10.31 0.07 3.58
N ILE A 124 -9.65 0.46 2.48
CA ILE A 124 -10.24 1.33 1.45
C ILE A 124 -11.42 0.63 0.75
N LYS A 125 -11.26 -0.62 0.34
CA LYS A 125 -12.30 -1.40 -0.36
C LYS A 125 -13.56 -1.53 0.48
N ALA A 126 -13.42 -1.74 1.79
CA ALA A 126 -14.54 -1.87 2.72
C ALA A 126 -15.40 -0.61 2.85
N THR A 127 -14.96 0.54 2.32
CA THR A 127 -15.78 1.77 2.32
C THR A 127 -16.79 1.84 1.19
N GLU A 128 -16.62 1.01 0.15
CA GLU A 128 -17.42 0.99 -1.08
C GLU A 128 -17.50 2.35 -1.81
N ASP A 129 -16.62 3.30 -1.47
CA ASP A 129 -16.56 4.61 -2.11
C ASP A 129 -15.70 4.53 -3.39
N LEU A 130 -16.37 4.58 -4.53
CA LEU A 130 -15.74 4.42 -5.85
C LEU A 130 -14.69 5.49 -6.16
N GLU A 131 -14.87 6.73 -5.69
CA GLU A 131 -13.90 7.80 -5.97
C GLU A 131 -12.66 7.65 -5.09
N VAL A 132 -12.84 7.25 -3.83
CA VAL A 132 -11.73 6.91 -2.93
C VAL A 132 -10.94 5.72 -3.47
N ILE A 133 -11.63 4.66 -3.92
CA ILE A 133 -11.00 3.48 -4.55
C ILE A 133 -10.22 3.87 -5.81
N ARG A 134 -10.84 4.64 -6.72
CA ARG A 134 -10.20 5.07 -7.97
C ARG A 134 -8.92 5.87 -7.71
N ARG A 135 -8.96 6.81 -6.76
CA ARG A 135 -7.80 7.62 -6.37
C ARG A 135 -6.73 6.79 -5.65
N PHE A 136 -7.13 5.85 -4.79
CA PHE A 136 -6.19 4.92 -4.16
C PHE A 136 -5.41 4.11 -5.20
N ASN A 137 -6.09 3.56 -6.22
CA ASN A 137 -5.44 2.85 -7.32
C ASN A 137 -4.50 3.76 -8.11
N GLN A 138 -4.92 5.00 -8.40
CA GLN A 138 -4.11 5.99 -9.11
C GLN A 138 -2.80 6.28 -8.36
N TYR A 139 -2.89 6.67 -7.09
CA TYR A 139 -1.70 7.04 -6.31
C TYR A 139 -0.86 5.84 -5.89
N SER A 140 -1.46 4.66 -5.74
CA SER A 140 -0.71 3.41 -5.54
C SER A 140 0.21 3.13 -6.71
N ASN A 141 -0.27 3.23 -7.95
CA ASN A 141 0.57 3.00 -9.13
C ASN A 141 1.77 3.96 -9.21
N GLN A 142 1.63 5.20 -8.72
CA GLN A 142 2.72 6.18 -8.71
C GLN A 142 3.70 5.96 -7.55
N LEU A 143 3.19 5.84 -6.32
CA LEU A 143 4.02 5.71 -5.11
C LEU A 143 4.70 4.35 -4.99
N CYS A 144 4.12 3.31 -5.59
CA CYS A 144 4.65 1.95 -5.55
C CYS A 144 5.55 1.62 -6.75
N ALA A 145 5.85 2.56 -7.65
CA ALA A 145 6.56 2.29 -8.91
C ALA A 145 8.01 1.77 -8.74
N ASN A 146 8.60 1.92 -7.56
CA ASN A 146 9.88 1.32 -7.19
C ASN A 146 9.79 -0.16 -6.77
N MET A 147 8.57 -0.71 -6.72
CA MET A 147 8.25 -2.09 -6.39
C MET A 147 7.36 -2.71 -7.47
N VAL A 148 7.57 -4.00 -7.72
CA VAL A 148 6.79 -4.82 -8.65
C VAL A 148 5.94 -5.76 -7.83
N LEU A 149 4.63 -5.75 -8.09
CA LEU A 149 3.70 -6.73 -7.57
C LEU A 149 3.49 -7.82 -8.61
N THR A 150 3.55 -9.08 -8.17
CA THR A 150 3.28 -10.24 -9.01
C THR A 150 2.19 -11.09 -8.39
N LYS A 151 1.46 -11.84 -9.23
CA LYS A 151 0.52 -12.87 -8.79
C LYS A 151 0.79 -14.20 -9.47
N GLN A 152 0.65 -15.28 -8.73
CA GLN A 152 0.68 -16.64 -9.24
C GLN A 152 -0.61 -17.34 -8.89
N LYS A 153 -1.16 -18.06 -9.85
CA LYS A 153 -2.33 -18.91 -9.64
C LYS A 153 -1.89 -20.24 -9.05
N LEU A 154 -2.47 -20.61 -7.91
CA LEU A 154 -2.32 -21.90 -7.27
C LEU A 154 -3.61 -22.70 -7.45
N TYR A 155 -3.45 -23.99 -7.74
CA TYR A 155 -4.54 -24.95 -7.83
C TYR A 155 -4.49 -25.89 -6.64
N THR A 156 -5.43 -25.75 -5.72
CA THR A 156 -5.56 -26.66 -4.58
C THR A 156 -6.62 -27.70 -4.92
N VAL A 157 -6.21 -28.97 -5.04
CA VAL A 157 -7.12 -30.10 -5.28
C VAL A 157 -7.84 -30.41 -3.97
N THR A 158 -9.11 -30.03 -3.85
CA THR A 158 -9.91 -30.18 -2.62
C THR A 158 -10.80 -31.43 -2.59
N GLY A 159 -10.56 -32.42 -3.46
CA GLY A 159 -11.39 -33.63 -3.54
C GLY A 159 -12.82 -33.41 -4.10
N ILE A 160 -13.21 -32.15 -4.35
CA ILE A 160 -14.41 -31.76 -5.09
C ILE A 160 -14.00 -31.52 -6.55
N ILE A 161 -14.79 -32.02 -7.50
CA ILE A 161 -14.57 -31.84 -8.95
C ILE A 161 -14.46 -30.33 -9.24
N GLY A 162 -13.26 -29.87 -9.61
CA GLY A 162 -12.99 -28.47 -9.98
C GLY A 162 -11.87 -27.78 -9.20
N GLY A 163 -11.52 -28.26 -7.99
CA GLY A 163 -10.53 -27.60 -7.13
C GLY A 163 -10.92 -26.16 -6.72
N VAL A 164 -10.09 -25.50 -5.92
CA VAL A 164 -10.25 -24.07 -5.59
C VAL A 164 -9.07 -23.30 -6.16
N GLU A 165 -9.36 -22.26 -6.94
CA GLU A 165 -8.35 -21.35 -7.45
C GLU A 165 -7.95 -20.37 -6.34
N GLN A 166 -6.66 -20.34 -6.04
CA GLN A 166 -6.09 -19.40 -5.07
C GLN A 166 -5.01 -18.57 -5.76
N TYR A 167 -4.78 -17.36 -5.27
CA TYR A 167 -3.74 -16.48 -5.78
C TYR A 167 -2.71 -16.24 -4.68
N GLU A 168 -1.44 -16.44 -5.01
CA GLU A 168 -0.31 -16.04 -4.20
C GLU A 168 0.28 -14.75 -4.79
N TYR A 169 0.56 -13.77 -3.92
CA TYR A 169 1.08 -12.47 -4.32
C TYR A 169 2.48 -12.27 -3.76
N SER A 170 3.39 -11.76 -4.59
CA SER A 170 4.76 -11.43 -4.20
C SER A 170 5.13 -10.01 -4.58
N ALA A 171 6.02 -9.39 -3.81
CA ALA A 171 6.52 -8.05 -4.09
C ALA A 171 8.05 -8.06 -4.16
N TYR A 172 8.58 -7.32 -5.13
CA TYR A 172 10.01 -7.23 -5.39
C TYR A 172 10.40 -5.79 -5.70
N PRO A 173 11.60 -5.32 -5.33
CA PRO A 173 12.13 -4.09 -5.90
C PRO A 173 12.25 -4.20 -7.41
N THR A 174 12.03 -3.12 -8.15
CA THR A 174 12.11 -3.11 -9.63
C THR A 174 13.45 -3.66 -10.13
N ARG A 175 14.57 -3.39 -9.43
CA ARG A 175 15.89 -3.94 -9.75
C ARG A 175 15.99 -5.48 -9.70
N CYS A 176 15.11 -6.15 -8.96
CA CYS A 176 15.06 -7.60 -8.85
C CYS A 176 14.20 -8.24 -9.94
N VAL A 177 13.51 -7.44 -10.76
CA VAL A 177 12.66 -7.92 -11.86
C VAL A 177 13.10 -7.22 -13.15
N PRO A 178 14.10 -7.75 -13.88
CA PRO A 178 14.70 -7.04 -15.02
C PRO A 178 13.72 -6.71 -16.14
N ASN A 179 12.60 -7.44 -16.24
CA ASN A 179 11.56 -7.22 -17.22
C ASN A 179 10.34 -6.44 -16.68
N ALA A 180 10.49 -5.76 -15.53
CA ALA A 180 9.42 -4.96 -14.92
C ALA A 180 8.84 -3.91 -15.88
N SER A 181 9.67 -3.35 -16.77
CA SER A 181 9.26 -2.34 -17.76
C SER A 181 8.28 -2.88 -18.82
N LEU A 182 8.14 -4.20 -18.97
CA LEU A 182 7.13 -4.80 -19.84
C LEU A 182 5.71 -4.71 -19.25
N GLY A 183 5.62 -4.45 -17.94
CA GLY A 183 4.37 -4.13 -17.26
C GLY A 183 3.40 -5.31 -17.11
N LYS A 184 2.17 -4.94 -16.76
CA LYS A 184 1.08 -5.85 -16.40
C LYS A 184 0.84 -6.92 -17.48
N GLY A 185 0.60 -8.15 -17.03
CA GLY A 185 0.28 -9.30 -17.89
C GLY A 185 1.50 -10.08 -18.38
N THR A 186 2.71 -9.58 -18.12
CA THR A 186 3.96 -10.26 -18.48
C THR A 186 4.39 -11.23 -17.36
N LEU A 187 4.91 -12.41 -17.73
CA LEU A 187 5.54 -13.31 -16.77
C LEU A 187 6.80 -12.67 -16.19
N ALA A 188 6.93 -12.66 -14.86
CA ALA A 188 8.06 -12.07 -14.16
C ALA A 188 9.33 -12.90 -14.34
N ILE A 189 10.45 -12.22 -14.57
CA ILE A 189 11.79 -12.80 -14.42
C ILE A 189 12.33 -12.22 -13.13
N VAL A 190 12.48 -13.04 -12.10
CA VAL A 190 12.87 -12.59 -10.76
C VAL A 190 14.30 -13.02 -10.48
N SER A 191 15.12 -12.08 -10.03
CA SER A 191 16.47 -12.34 -9.52
C SER A 191 16.37 -12.76 -8.06
N ARG A 192 16.66 -14.04 -7.77
CA ARG A 192 16.65 -14.58 -6.41
C ARG A 192 18.07 -14.89 -5.95
N LYS A 193 18.35 -14.65 -4.67
CA LYS A 193 19.61 -15.05 -4.03
C LYS A 193 19.63 -16.57 -3.92
N THR A 194 20.72 -17.21 -4.35
CA THR A 194 20.90 -18.66 -4.19
C THR A 194 21.63 -18.96 -2.88
N ASP A 195 21.42 -20.16 -2.31
CA ASP A 195 22.09 -20.65 -1.10
C ASP A 195 23.55 -21.10 -1.35
N LEU A 196 24.14 -20.71 -2.49
CA LEU A 196 25.50 -21.12 -2.86
C LEU A 196 26.55 -20.14 -2.30
N PRO A 197 27.76 -20.65 -1.92
CA PRO A 197 28.75 -19.90 -1.14
C PRO A 197 29.39 -18.68 -1.84
N GLU A 198 29.18 -18.49 -3.14
CA GLU A 198 29.65 -17.31 -3.87
C GLU A 198 28.49 -16.66 -4.63
N ASN A 199 28.26 -15.37 -4.36
CA ASN A 199 27.32 -14.41 -4.96
C ASN A 199 26.73 -14.74 -6.35
N HIS A 200 25.89 -15.76 -6.46
CA HIS A 200 25.11 -16.02 -7.66
C HIS A 200 23.65 -15.67 -7.41
N TRP A 201 23.30 -14.44 -7.78
CA TRP A 201 21.92 -14.09 -8.09
C TRP A 201 21.52 -14.88 -9.33
N ARG A 202 20.54 -15.78 -9.21
CA ARG A 202 20.02 -16.51 -10.36
C ARG A 202 18.78 -15.80 -10.86
N LEU A 203 18.78 -15.48 -12.16
CA LEU A 203 17.56 -15.10 -12.84
C LEU A 203 16.70 -16.35 -13.00
N GLU A 204 15.55 -16.34 -12.36
CA GLU A 204 14.55 -17.38 -12.47
C GLU A 204 13.34 -16.80 -13.20
N LYS A 205 12.98 -17.43 -14.32
CA LYS A 205 11.69 -17.14 -14.95
C LYS A 205 10.64 -17.83 -14.10
N THR A 206 9.79 -17.05 -13.45
CA THR A 206 8.75 -17.58 -12.56
C THR A 206 7.45 -17.79 -13.35
N ASN A 207 6.50 -18.51 -12.76
CA ASN A 207 5.12 -18.59 -13.26
C ASN A 207 4.26 -17.42 -12.75
N GLU A 208 4.87 -16.41 -12.15
CA GLU A 208 4.20 -15.25 -11.63
C GLU A 208 3.97 -14.23 -12.75
N VAL A 209 2.82 -13.57 -12.75
CA VAL A 209 2.47 -12.51 -13.70
C VAL A 209 2.58 -11.17 -13.01
N ILE A 210 3.26 -10.21 -13.64
CA ILE A 210 3.32 -8.81 -13.18
C ILE A 210 1.91 -8.22 -13.20
N ILE A 211 1.52 -7.56 -12.12
CA ILE A 211 0.25 -6.86 -11.96
C ILE A 211 0.44 -5.44 -11.44
N SER A 212 -0.62 -4.65 -11.50
CA SER A 212 -0.64 -3.29 -10.97
C SER A 212 -0.89 -3.29 -9.46
N TRP A 213 -0.37 -2.28 -8.77
CA TRP A 213 -0.74 -1.95 -7.39
C TRP A 213 -2.14 -1.33 -7.38
N SER A 214 -3.16 -2.16 -7.61
CA SER A 214 -4.57 -1.75 -7.75
C SER A 214 -5.49 -2.77 -7.09
N LEU A 215 -6.56 -2.28 -6.47
CA LEU A 215 -7.66 -3.09 -5.93
C LEU A 215 -8.33 -3.99 -6.98
N ASP A 216 -8.24 -3.64 -8.26
CA ASP A 216 -8.79 -4.42 -9.37
C ASP A 216 -8.01 -5.73 -9.62
N GLU A 217 -6.79 -5.83 -9.09
CA GLU A 217 -5.90 -7.00 -9.28
C GLU A 217 -5.93 -7.99 -8.11
N ILE A 218 -6.54 -7.60 -6.99
CA ILE A 218 -6.48 -8.33 -5.72
C ILE A 218 -7.81 -8.98 -5.38
N THR A 219 -7.74 -10.26 -5.09
CA THR A 219 -8.80 -11.01 -4.40
C THR A 219 -8.53 -10.98 -2.89
N PHE A 220 -9.51 -10.54 -2.12
CA PHE A 220 -9.51 -10.52 -0.65
C PHE A 220 -10.25 -11.75 -0.13
#